data_AF-A0A397QVQ9-F1
#
_entry.id   AF-A0A397QVQ9-F1
#
_cell.length_a   1.000
_cell.length_b   1.000
_cell.length_c   1.000
_cell.angle_alpha   90.00
_cell.angle_beta   90.00
_cell.angle_gamma   90.00
#
_symmetry.space_group_name_H-M   'P 1'
#
loop_
_entity.id
_entity.type
_entity.pdbx_description
1 polymer ?
#
loop_
_entity_poly.entity_id
_entity_poly.type
_entity_poly.pdbx_seq_one_letter_code
_entity_poly.pdbx_strand_id
1 'polypeptide(L)'
;MKKIDDTGIALCKFTSALFEYSTKIGECSSKVFIKAYVYSSIQKRLSSASFLYESIDIVSAYNTIKAEKKLTRGKDIYPSYVMAWIGYIMKYFSYTTGISEEVLYKKVKPEDFYHLYESYHSLDNELVVKRIAEANEININLNNIELMKSLTK
;
A
#
# COMPACT_ATOMS: atom_id res chain seq x y z
N MET A 1 16.85 0.70 2.22
CA MET A 1 15.69 0.26 1.39
C MET A 1 16.22 -0.63 0.28
N LYS A 2 15.54 -1.75 -0.04
CA LYS A 2 15.88 -2.54 -1.22
C LYS A 2 15.44 -1.79 -2.48
N LYS A 3 16.21 -1.93 -3.56
CA LYS A 3 15.81 -1.41 -4.87
C LYS A 3 14.56 -2.14 -5.35
N ILE A 4 13.67 -1.42 -6.03
CA ILE A 4 12.52 -2.04 -6.67
C ILE A 4 12.95 -2.80 -7.92
N ASP A 5 12.36 -3.97 -8.13
CA ASP A 5 12.53 -4.83 -9.29
C ASP A 5 11.20 -4.98 -10.03
N ASP A 6 11.18 -5.74 -11.13
CA ASP A 6 9.99 -5.93 -11.96
C ASP A 6 8.84 -6.58 -11.18
N THR A 7 9.16 -7.51 -10.28
CA THR A 7 8.19 -8.13 -9.35
C THR A 7 7.54 -7.06 -8.48
N GLY A 8 8.34 -6.20 -7.84
CA GLY A 8 7.84 -5.10 -7.03
C GLY A 8 6.97 -4.14 -7.84
N ILE A 9 7.39 -3.79 -9.05
CA ILE A 9 6.61 -2.93 -9.96
C ILE A 9 5.25 -3.57 -10.30
N ALA A 10 5.24 -4.87 -10.62
CA ALA A 10 4.01 -5.59 -10.95
C ALA A 10 3.04 -5.62 -9.77
N LEU A 11 3.54 -5.89 -8.55
CA LEU A 11 2.73 -5.85 -7.33
C LEU A 11 2.17 -4.44 -7.06
N CYS A 12 2.97 -3.39 -7.25
CA CYS A 12 2.52 -2.00 -7.08
C CYS A 12 1.42 -1.64 -8.09
N LYS A 13 1.58 -2.03 -9.37
CA LYS A 13 0.57 -1.81 -10.41
C LYS A 13 -0.73 -2.56 -10.11
N PHE A 14 -0.64 -3.81 -9.64
CA PHE A 14 -1.82 -4.59 -9.26
C PHE A 14 -2.58 -3.91 -8.11
N THR A 15 -1.88 -3.55 -7.02
CA THR A 15 -2.51 -2.88 -5.88
C THR A 15 -3.09 -1.52 -6.27
N SER A 16 -2.40 -0.77 -7.13
CA SER A 16 -2.87 0.50 -7.68
C SER A 16 -4.19 0.34 -8.45
N ALA A 17 -4.25 -0.62 -9.39
CA ALA A 17 -5.45 -0.89 -10.16
C ALA A 17 -6.62 -1.39 -9.28
N LEU A 18 -6.33 -2.18 -8.24
CA LEU A 18 -7.33 -2.66 -7.29
C LEU A 18 -7.94 -1.51 -6.48
N PHE A 19 -7.12 -0.55 -6.05
CA PHE A 19 -7.60 0.63 -5.34
C PHE A 19 -8.40 1.55 -6.26
N GLU A 20 -7.92 1.78 -7.48
CA GLU A 20 -8.66 2.56 -8.49
C GLU A 20 -10.04 1.96 -8.78
N TYR A 21 -10.09 0.63 -8.96
CA TYR A 21 -11.31 -0.12 -9.20
C TYR A 21 -12.31 0.03 -8.04
N SER A 22 -11.83 0.02 -6.79
CA SER A 22 -12.69 0.18 -5.60
C SER A 22 -13.48 1.49 -5.57
N THR A 23 -12.91 2.57 -6.12
CA THR A 23 -13.62 3.85 -6.27
C THR A 23 -14.57 3.82 -7.46
N LYS A 24 -14.12 3.27 -8.60
CA LYS A 24 -14.93 3.20 -9.83
C LYS A 24 -16.22 2.40 -9.64
N ILE A 25 -16.19 1.33 -8.86
CA ILE A 25 -17.38 0.52 -8.56
C ILE A 25 -18.34 1.23 -7.59
N GLY A 26 -17.85 2.16 -6.77
CA GLY A 26 -18.67 3.07 -5.96
C GLY A 26 -19.44 2.43 -4.79
N GLU A 27 -19.10 1.20 -4.41
CA GLU A 27 -19.82 0.43 -3.37
C GLU A 27 -19.38 0.76 -1.94
N CYS A 28 -18.22 1.40 -1.75
CA CYS A 28 -17.69 1.73 -0.42
C CYS A 28 -16.89 3.04 -0.38
N SER A 29 -16.70 3.59 0.82
CA SER A 29 -15.81 4.75 1.00
C SER A 29 -14.35 4.34 0.94
N SER A 30 -13.48 5.27 0.54
CA SER A 30 -12.05 5.01 0.32
C SER A 30 -11.36 4.48 1.57
N LYS A 31 -11.64 5.08 2.73
CA LYS A 31 -11.09 4.65 4.03
C LYS A 31 -11.52 3.23 4.41
N VAL A 32 -12.79 2.88 4.13
CA VAL A 32 -13.32 1.55 4.38
C VAL A 32 -12.62 0.53 3.49
N PHE A 33 -12.43 0.84 2.20
CA PHE A 33 -11.71 -0.05 1.30
C PHE A 33 -10.25 -0.25 1.69
N ILE A 34 -9.51 0.82 1.98
CA ILE A 34 -8.09 0.75 2.36
C ILE A 34 -7.93 -0.15 3.59
N LYS A 35 -8.78 0.04 4.61
CA LYS A 35 -8.79 -0.83 5.80
C LYS A 35 -9.14 -2.28 5.44
N ALA A 36 -10.15 -2.50 4.61
CA ALA A 36 -10.58 -3.84 4.19
C ALA A 36 -9.45 -4.57 3.46
N TYR A 37 -8.78 -3.92 2.51
CA TYR A 37 -7.63 -4.43 1.79
C TYR A 37 -6.50 -4.82 2.75
N VAL A 38 -6.07 -3.91 3.64
CA VAL A 38 -4.95 -4.12 4.55
C VAL A 38 -5.10 -5.40 5.37
N TYR A 39 -6.32 -5.73 5.78
CA TYR A 39 -6.60 -6.93 6.59
C TYR A 39 -7.18 -8.11 5.79
N SER A 40 -7.12 -8.09 4.46
CA SER A 40 -7.67 -9.13 3.58
C SER A 40 -6.67 -10.27 3.31
N SER A 41 -7.17 -11.41 2.83
CA SER A 41 -6.32 -12.46 2.30
C SER A 41 -5.55 -12.02 1.05
N ILE A 42 -6.14 -11.12 0.24
CA ILE A 42 -5.50 -10.58 -0.96
C ILE A 42 -4.21 -9.84 -0.62
N GLN A 43 -4.19 -8.99 0.41
CA GLN A 43 -2.96 -8.32 0.84
C GLN A 43 -1.90 -9.32 1.29
N LYS A 44 -2.30 -10.36 2.06
CA LYS A 44 -1.37 -11.40 2.53
C LYS A 44 -0.75 -12.17 1.36
N ARG A 45 -1.57 -12.54 0.36
CA ARG A 45 -1.09 -13.23 -0.84
C ARG A 45 -0.17 -12.33 -1.67
N LEU A 46 -0.54 -11.05 -1.86
CA LEU A 46 0.28 -10.01 -2.51
C LEU A 46 1.61 -9.69 -1.78
N SER A 47 1.83 -10.24 -0.59
CA SER A 47 3.11 -10.12 0.13
C SER A 47 4.08 -11.25 -0.23
N SER A 48 3.63 -12.25 -1.00
CA SER A 48 4.42 -13.35 -1.54
C SER A 48 4.69 -13.14 -3.03
N ALA A 49 5.91 -13.44 -3.48
CA ALA A 49 6.25 -13.47 -4.91
C ALA A 49 5.41 -14.49 -5.71
N SER A 50 4.82 -15.48 -5.03
CA SER A 50 3.92 -16.46 -5.66
C SER A 50 2.66 -15.85 -6.25
N PHE A 51 2.23 -14.67 -5.76
CA PHE A 51 0.99 -14.02 -6.21
C PHE A 51 0.94 -13.77 -7.70
N LEU A 52 2.09 -13.44 -8.32
CA LEU A 52 2.14 -13.16 -9.75
C LEU A 52 1.84 -14.38 -10.63
N TYR A 53 1.93 -15.58 -10.07
CA TYR A 53 1.55 -16.82 -10.74
C TYR A 53 0.09 -17.21 -10.47
N GLU A 54 -0.58 -16.51 -9.55
CA GLU A 54 -2.00 -16.67 -9.32
C GLU A 54 -2.74 -15.95 -10.46
N SER A 55 -3.56 -16.67 -11.22
CA SER A 55 -4.34 -16.11 -12.33
C SER A 55 -5.56 -15.31 -11.84
N ILE A 56 -5.36 -14.46 -10.83
CA ILE A 56 -6.40 -13.63 -10.22
C ILE A 56 -6.42 -12.25 -10.88
N ASP A 57 -7.60 -11.82 -11.34
CA ASP A 57 -7.80 -10.48 -11.88
C ASP A 57 -8.25 -9.49 -10.79
N ILE A 58 -8.32 -8.21 -11.16
CA ILE A 58 -8.68 -7.11 -10.25
C ILE A 58 -10.11 -7.29 -9.71
N VAL A 59 -11.05 -7.73 -10.55
CA VAL A 59 -12.45 -7.91 -10.19
C VAL A 59 -12.61 -9.03 -9.16
N SER A 60 -11.96 -10.16 -9.39
CA SER A 60 -11.93 -11.30 -8.48
C SER A 60 -11.28 -10.94 -7.16
N ALA A 61 -10.14 -10.24 -7.18
CA ALA A 61 -9.49 -9.76 -5.96
C ALA A 61 -10.40 -8.82 -5.16
N TYR A 62 -11.09 -7.89 -5.81
CA TYR A 62 -12.07 -7.02 -5.15
C TYR A 62 -13.20 -7.83 -4.51
N ASN A 63 -13.77 -8.78 -5.25
CA ASN A 63 -14.86 -9.63 -4.77
C ASN A 63 -14.42 -10.52 -3.60
N THR A 64 -13.18 -11.01 -3.59
CA THR A 64 -12.60 -11.71 -2.44
C THR A 64 -12.57 -10.80 -1.20
N ILE A 65 -12.09 -9.56 -1.34
CA ILE A 65 -12.08 -8.59 -0.22
C ILE A 65 -13.51 -8.30 0.25
N LYS A 66 -14.46 -8.09 -0.68
CA LYS A 66 -15.87 -7.84 -0.38
C LYS A 66 -16.55 -9.01 0.35
N ALA A 67 -16.18 -10.24 0.04
CA ALA A 67 -16.69 -11.42 0.73
C ALA A 67 -16.10 -11.55 2.15
N GLU A 68 -14.85 -11.15 2.35
CA GLU A 68 -14.16 -11.25 3.64
C GLU A 68 -14.47 -10.09 4.60
N LYS A 69 -14.80 -8.92 4.07
CA LYS A 69 -14.88 -7.65 4.81
C LYS A 69 -16.18 -6.93 4.50
N LYS A 70 -16.78 -6.35 5.54
CA LYS A 70 -17.94 -5.49 5.38
C LYS A 70 -17.55 -4.18 4.69
N LEU A 71 -17.97 -4.03 3.43
CA LEU A 71 -17.83 -2.80 2.66
C LEU A 71 -19.08 -1.94 2.83
N THR A 72 -18.90 -0.69 3.28
CA THR A 72 -19.99 0.27 3.47
C THR A 72 -19.68 1.57 2.78
N ARG A 73 -20.70 2.17 2.17
CA ARG A 73 -20.60 3.49 1.55
C ARG A 73 -20.65 4.59 2.62
N GLY A 74 -19.88 5.64 2.39
CA GLY A 74 -19.80 6.82 3.24
C GLY A 74 -19.55 8.06 2.40
N LYS A 75 -19.28 9.20 3.06
CA LYS A 75 -19.04 10.49 2.39
C LYS A 75 -17.63 10.64 1.82
N ASP A 76 -16.65 9.99 2.42
CA ASP A 76 -15.23 10.14 2.06
C ASP A 76 -14.85 9.21 0.90
N ILE A 77 -15.15 9.65 -0.33
CA ILE A 77 -14.76 8.98 -1.56
C ILE A 77 -13.67 9.81 -2.23
N TYR A 78 -12.45 9.30 -2.21
CA TYR A 78 -11.31 9.92 -2.88
C TYR A 78 -11.39 9.67 -4.40
N PRO A 79 -10.90 10.59 -5.25
CA PRO A 79 -10.85 10.39 -6.69
C PRO A 79 -10.08 9.11 -7.04
N SER A 80 -10.49 8.44 -8.13
CA SER A 80 -9.92 7.14 -8.50
C SER A 80 -8.41 7.19 -8.73
N TYR A 81 -7.91 8.29 -9.31
CA TYR A 81 -6.47 8.50 -9.52
C TYR A 81 -5.70 8.67 -8.21
N VAL A 82 -6.31 9.30 -7.19
CA VAL A 82 -5.70 9.39 -5.85
C VAL A 82 -5.65 8.00 -5.23
N MET A 83 -6.75 7.24 -5.29
CA MET A 83 -6.77 5.86 -4.79
C MET A 83 -5.73 4.97 -5.48
N ALA A 84 -5.59 5.08 -6.81
CA ALA A 84 -4.56 4.39 -7.56
C ALA A 84 -3.16 4.72 -7.03
N TRP A 85 -2.87 6.00 -6.78
CA TRP A 85 -1.60 6.45 -6.22
C TRP A 85 -1.38 5.95 -4.79
N ILE A 86 -2.38 6.01 -3.92
CA ILE A 86 -2.31 5.48 -2.55
C ILE A 86 -1.95 3.99 -2.56
N GLY A 87 -2.66 3.19 -3.36
CA GLY A 87 -2.41 1.76 -3.48
C GLY A 87 -0.99 1.46 -3.97
N TYR A 88 -0.51 2.25 -4.94
CA TYR A 88 0.86 2.15 -5.45
C TYR A 88 1.89 2.46 -4.37
N ILE A 89 1.78 3.61 -3.70
CA ILE A 89 2.75 4.05 -2.69
C ILE A 89 2.75 3.13 -1.47
N MET A 90 1.59 2.68 -1.00
CA MET A 90 1.52 1.74 0.13
C MET A 90 2.26 0.44 -0.19
N LYS A 91 2.07 -0.12 -1.39
CA LYS A 91 2.76 -1.34 -1.82
C LYS A 91 4.24 -1.09 -2.06
N TYR A 92 4.62 0.02 -2.70
CA TYR A 92 6.01 0.40 -2.93
C TYR A 92 6.77 0.56 -1.61
N PHE A 93 6.17 1.26 -0.64
CA PHE A 93 6.71 1.45 0.70
C PHE A 93 6.95 0.09 1.35
N SER A 94 5.93 -0.77 1.41
CA SER A 94 6.04 -2.08 2.02
C SER A 94 7.11 -2.95 1.35
N TYR A 95 7.11 -2.99 0.02
CA TYR A 95 8.05 -3.78 -0.74
C TYR A 95 9.50 -3.34 -0.51
N THR A 96 9.78 -2.03 -0.57
CA THR A 96 11.15 -1.48 -0.54
C THR A 96 11.73 -1.37 0.88
N THR A 97 10.89 -1.31 1.91
CA THR A 97 11.32 -1.16 3.32
C THR A 97 11.19 -2.46 4.12
N GLY A 98 10.36 -3.40 3.69
CA GLY A 98 9.99 -4.60 4.46
C GLY A 98 8.95 -4.33 5.56
N ILE A 99 8.47 -3.10 5.70
CA ILE A 99 7.43 -2.74 6.67
C ILE A 99 6.06 -3.12 6.11
N SER A 100 5.32 -3.97 6.80
CA SER A 100 4.01 -4.42 6.30
C SER A 100 3.02 -3.27 6.12
N GLU A 101 2.10 -3.40 5.17
CA GLU A 101 1.03 -2.42 4.95
C GLU A 101 0.13 -2.26 6.18
N GLU A 102 0.01 -3.30 7.02
CA GLU A 102 -0.69 -3.20 8.31
C GLU A 102 0.00 -2.23 9.28
N VAL A 103 1.33 -2.31 9.40
CA VAL A 103 2.11 -1.39 10.24
C VAL A 103 2.08 0.02 9.66
N LEU A 104 2.24 0.14 8.33
CA LEU A 104 2.17 1.42 7.63
C LEU A 104 0.80 2.09 7.84
N TYR A 105 -0.30 1.36 7.65
CA TYR A 105 -1.67 1.86 7.86
C TYR A 105 -1.95 2.32 9.29
N LYS A 106 -1.33 1.67 10.29
CA LYS A 106 -1.47 2.08 11.69
C LYS A 106 -0.80 3.43 11.95
N LYS A 107 0.37 3.65 11.34
CA LYS A 107 1.17 4.87 11.49
C LYS A 107 0.70 6.03 10.60
N VAL A 108 0.36 5.77 9.35
CA VAL A 108 -0.05 6.77 8.36
C VAL A 108 -1.51 6.56 8.01
N LYS A 109 -2.37 7.54 8.29
CA LYS A 109 -3.81 7.39 8.06
C LYS A 109 -4.15 7.57 6.57
N PRO A 110 -5.24 6.96 6.08
CA PRO A 110 -5.72 7.18 4.71
C PRO A 110 -5.89 8.65 4.32
N GLU A 111 -6.27 9.50 5.26
CA GLU A 111 -6.40 10.95 5.12
C GLU A 111 -5.06 11.60 4.83
N ASP A 112 -4.00 11.20 5.53
CA ASP A 112 -2.65 11.73 5.33
C ASP A 112 -2.18 11.41 3.91
N PHE A 113 -2.36 10.16 3.47
CA PHE A 113 -2.08 9.78 2.08
C PHE A 113 -2.86 10.64 1.08
N TYR A 114 -4.16 10.87 1.32
CA TYR A 114 -4.97 11.72 0.45
C TYR A 114 -4.42 13.15 0.34
N HIS A 115 -4.06 13.77 1.47
CA HIS A 115 -3.51 15.12 1.48
C HIS A 115 -2.12 15.22 0.86
N LEU A 116 -1.31 14.17 0.96
CA LEU A 116 0.03 14.12 0.36
C LEU A 116 0.01 14.04 -1.16
N TYR A 117 -1.07 13.55 -1.78
CA TYR A 117 -1.16 13.35 -3.22
C TYR A 117 -0.75 14.60 -4.00
N GLU A 118 -1.35 15.76 -3.73
CA GLU A 118 -1.09 16.99 -4.49
C GLU A 118 0.37 17.42 -4.46
N SER A 119 1.05 17.22 -3.33
CA SER A 119 2.46 17.60 -3.18
C SER A 119 3.42 16.56 -3.73
N TYR A 120 3.03 15.27 -3.72
CA TYR A 120 3.97 14.14 -3.87
C TYR A 120 3.77 13.32 -5.14
N HIS A 121 2.64 13.44 -5.86
CA HIS A 121 2.33 12.58 -7.01
C HIS A 121 3.29 12.70 -8.20
N SER A 122 4.05 13.80 -8.28
CA SER A 122 5.08 14.02 -9.30
C SER A 122 6.51 13.74 -8.84
N LEU A 123 6.70 13.32 -7.58
CA LEU A 123 8.01 13.02 -7.01
C LEU A 123 8.40 11.58 -7.31
N ASP A 124 9.70 11.31 -7.23
CA ASP A 124 10.21 9.95 -7.25
C ASP A 124 9.67 9.15 -6.04
N ASN A 125 9.25 7.90 -6.28
CA ASN A 125 8.62 7.06 -5.26
C ASN A 125 9.55 6.79 -4.06
N GLU A 126 10.87 6.68 -4.27
CA GLU A 126 11.82 6.51 -3.18
C GLU A 126 11.87 7.74 -2.28
N LEU A 127 11.82 8.94 -2.88
CA LEU A 127 11.74 10.20 -2.14
C LEU A 127 10.42 10.31 -1.35
N VAL A 128 9.30 9.92 -1.96
CA VAL A 128 7.99 9.89 -1.28
C VAL A 128 8.03 8.99 -0.04
N VAL A 129 8.56 7.78 -0.17
CA VAL A 129 8.70 6.84 0.96
C VAL A 129 9.56 7.43 2.07
N LYS A 130 10.73 8.02 1.74
CA LYS A 130 11.61 8.63 2.73
C LYS A 130 10.90 9.75 3.50
N ARG A 131 10.21 10.64 2.81
CA ARG A 131 9.45 11.75 3.45
C ARG A 131 8.31 11.25 4.34
N ILE A 132 7.54 10.26 3.87
CA ILE A 132 6.48 9.65 4.68
C ILE A 132 7.09 8.99 5.92
N ALA A 133 8.21 8.28 5.76
CA ALA A 133 8.87 7.60 6.86
C ALA A 133 9.39 8.60 7.91
N GLU A 134 10.06 9.67 7.48
CA GLU A 134 10.58 10.73 8.34
C GLU A 134 9.44 11.42 9.11
N ALA A 135 8.37 11.84 8.42
CA ALA A 135 7.24 12.54 9.03
C ALA A 135 6.46 11.69 10.06
N ASN A 136 6.57 10.36 9.99
CA ASN A 136 5.83 9.41 10.83
C ASN A 136 6.74 8.58 11.75
N GLU A 137 8.01 9.00 11.90
CA GLU A 137 9.00 8.34 12.75
C GLU A 137 9.10 6.82 12.46
N ILE A 138 9.15 6.48 11.17
CA ILE A 138 9.28 5.11 10.68
C ILE A 138 10.75 4.86 10.37
N ASN A 139 11.38 3.97 11.14
CA ASN A 139 12.75 3.57 10.87
C ASN A 139 12.81 2.63 9.65
N ILE A 140 13.27 3.16 8.52
CA ILE A 140 13.47 2.45 7.26
C ILE A 140 14.95 2.09 7.00
N ASN A 141 15.86 2.50 7.90
CA ASN A 141 17.29 2.20 7.87
C ASN A 141 17.56 0.84 8.55
N LEU A 142 17.04 -0.23 7.97
CA LEU A 142 17.37 -1.58 8.37
C LEU A 142 18.33 -2.21 7.35
N ASN A 143 19.52 -1.62 7.19
CA ASN A 143 20.71 -2.41 6.92
C ASN A 143 21.13 -3.04 8.26
N ASN A 144 20.39 -4.05 8.72
CA ASN A 144 20.52 -4.70 10.03
C ASN A 144 21.84 -5.44 10.28
N ILE A 145 22.85 -5.27 9.43
CA ILE A 145 24.21 -5.71 9.74
C ILE A 145 24.92 -4.67 10.64
N GLU A 146 24.63 -3.38 10.51
CA GLU A 146 25.32 -2.34 11.30
C GLU A 146 24.73 -2.15 12.70
N LEU A 147 23.41 -2.22 12.84
CA LEU A 147 22.74 -2.12 14.16
C LEU A 147 23.06 -3.33 15.06
N MET A 148 23.17 -4.53 14.48
CA MET A 148 23.60 -5.74 15.19
C MET A 148 25.06 -5.65 15.66
N LYS A 149 25.94 -5.04 14.84
CA LYS A 149 27.35 -4.79 15.21
C LYS A 149 27.52 -3.70 16.27
N SER A 150 26.63 -2.70 16.32
CA SER A 150 26.68 -1.67 17.36
C SER A 150 26.12 -2.12 18.72
N LEU A 151 25.31 -3.19 18.74
CA LEU A 151 24.73 -3.76 19.96
C LEU A 151 25.59 -4.89 20.58
N THR A 152 26.66 -5.32 19.89
CA THR A 152 27.60 -6.35 20.36
C THR A 152 28.96 -5.80 20.77
N LYS A 153 29.05 -4.49 21.06
CA LYS A 153 30.28 -3.84 21.52
C LYS A 153 30.13 -3.24 22.91
#